data_AF-A0A224XSD0-F1
#
_entry.id   AF-A0A224XSD0-F1
#
_cell.length_a   1.000
_cell.length_b   1.000
_cell.length_c   1.000
_cell.angle_alpha   90.00
_cell.angle_beta   90.00
_cell.angle_gamma   90.00
#
_symmetry.space_group_name_H-M   'P 1'
#
loop_
_entity.id
_entity.type
_entity.pdbx_description
1 polymer ?
#
loop_
_entity_poly.entity_id
_entity_poly.type
_entity_poly.pdbx_seq_one_letter_code
_entity_poly.pdbx_strand_id
1 'polypeptide(L)'
;MSTFIILFVFIAAGSTYAQKVPVTVYYESLCPDSIKFYTTQLYPTWNSSLKSFIDLHLVPFGKSNYTRMGDNYTFACHHGEKECVGNRVQACALEIIPKSDMDLQVKYINCLMSMSKSSEDVYPTKACADEVKLGADMGEKN
;
A
#
# COMPACT_ATOMS: atom_id res chain seq x y z
N MET A 1 26.01 61.50 -7.08
CA MET A 1 25.70 60.11 -7.44
C MET A 1 25.36 59.38 -6.14
N SER A 2 24.08 59.21 -5.84
CA SER A 2 23.65 58.54 -4.60
C SER A 2 23.60 57.03 -4.80
N THR A 3 24.41 56.31 -4.04
CA THR A 3 24.44 54.85 -4.04
C THR A 3 23.39 54.34 -3.05
N PHE A 4 22.34 53.66 -3.55
CA PHE A 4 21.37 52.96 -2.70
C PHE A 4 21.90 51.57 -2.36
N ILE A 5 22.05 51.27 -1.07
CA ILE A 5 22.43 49.94 -0.57
C ILE A 5 21.14 49.12 -0.40
N ILE A 6 20.96 48.09 -1.24
CA ILE A 6 19.84 47.13 -1.12
C ILE A 6 20.28 46.02 -0.17
N LEU A 7 19.72 46.02 1.05
CA LEU A 7 19.96 44.96 2.03
C LEU A 7 19.07 43.75 1.66
N PHE A 8 19.63 42.74 1.00
CA PHE A 8 18.95 41.47 0.79
C PHE A 8 18.90 40.70 2.12
N VAL A 9 17.74 40.76 2.79
CA VAL A 9 17.45 39.90 3.94
C VAL A 9 17.24 38.49 3.41
N PHE A 10 18.26 37.63 3.49
CA PHE A 10 18.10 36.20 3.29
C PHE A 10 17.32 35.64 4.49
N ILE A 11 15.99 35.59 4.36
CA ILE A 11 15.17 34.79 5.26
C ILE A 11 15.58 33.34 5.00
N ALA A 12 16.42 32.79 5.87
CA ALA A 12 16.62 31.36 5.96
C ALA A 12 15.29 30.76 6.44
N ALA A 13 14.37 30.52 5.50
CA ALA A 13 13.21 29.68 5.75
C ALA A 13 13.76 28.27 5.98
N GLY A 14 14.09 27.96 7.23
CA GLY A 14 14.41 26.60 7.63
C GLY A 14 13.23 25.74 7.26
N SER A 15 13.35 24.93 6.20
CA SER A 15 12.39 23.89 5.89
C SER A 15 12.39 22.93 7.07
N THR A 16 11.44 23.09 7.99
CA THR A 16 11.11 22.04 8.93
C THR A 16 10.51 20.93 8.08
N TYR A 17 11.33 19.98 7.61
CA TYR A 17 10.84 18.69 7.14
C TYR A 17 10.12 18.08 8.35
N ALA A 18 8.82 18.29 8.44
CA ALA A 18 7.99 17.63 9.43
C ALA A 18 8.15 16.13 9.19
N GLN A 19 8.82 15.45 10.12
CA GLN A 19 9.06 14.02 10.02
C GLN A 19 7.70 13.31 9.90
N LYS A 20 7.55 12.50 8.86
CA LYS A 20 6.35 11.68 8.68
C LYS A 20 6.21 10.70 9.85
N VAL A 21 4.97 10.46 10.26
CA VAL A 21 4.64 9.49 11.30
C VAL A 21 4.70 8.09 10.69
N PRO A 22 5.55 7.18 11.20
CA PRO A 22 5.59 5.81 10.71
C PRO A 22 4.34 5.05 11.16
N VAL A 23 3.66 4.42 10.20
CA VAL A 23 2.46 3.62 10.43
C VAL A 23 2.65 2.28 9.73
N THR A 24 2.74 1.19 10.49
CA THR A 24 2.77 -0.17 9.93
C THR A 24 1.45 -0.87 10.19
N VAL A 25 0.84 -1.40 9.14
CA VAL A 25 -0.43 -2.14 9.20
C VAL A 25 -0.16 -3.60 8.89
N TYR A 26 -0.40 -4.47 9.88
CA TYR A 26 -0.41 -5.92 9.71
C TYR A 26 -1.85 -6.38 9.57
N TYR A 27 -2.17 -7.08 8.48
CA TYR A 27 -3.56 -7.41 8.15
C TYR A 27 -3.67 -8.71 7.34
N GLU A 28 -4.89 -9.22 7.19
CA GLU A 28 -5.19 -10.42 6.40
C GLU A 28 -6.16 -10.07 5.27
N SER A 29 -5.99 -10.70 4.10
CA SER A 29 -6.74 -10.39 2.89
C SER A 29 -8.22 -10.80 2.94
N LEU A 30 -8.61 -11.72 3.83
CA LEU A 30 -10.01 -12.17 4.01
C LEU A 30 -10.60 -11.86 5.39
N CYS A 31 -9.79 -11.39 6.35
CA CYS A 31 -10.29 -11.03 7.67
C CYS A 31 -11.28 -9.85 7.58
N PRO A 32 -12.53 -10.02 8.06
CA PRO A 32 -13.56 -8.97 8.01
C PRO A 32 -13.12 -7.63 8.62
N ASP A 33 -12.39 -7.67 9.73
CA ASP A 33 -11.94 -6.46 10.43
C ASP A 33 -10.79 -5.78 9.70
N SER A 34 -9.87 -6.56 9.10
CA SER A 34 -8.82 -6.04 8.22
C SER A 34 -9.42 -5.32 7.01
N ILE A 35 -10.42 -5.94 6.36
CA ILE A 35 -11.15 -5.35 5.24
C ILE A 35 -11.85 -4.07 5.65
N LYS A 36 -12.56 -4.08 6.79
CA LYS A 36 -13.26 -2.90 7.29
C LYS A 36 -12.28 -1.77 7.61
N PHE A 37 -11.21 -2.04 8.36
CA PHE A 37 -10.18 -1.05 8.65
C PHE A 37 -9.59 -0.45 7.37
N TYR A 38 -9.22 -1.31 6.40
CA TYR A 38 -8.58 -0.85 5.17
C TYR A 38 -9.53 0.04 4.35
N THR A 39 -10.73 -0.46 4.08
CA THR A 39 -11.68 0.18 3.15
C THR A 39 -12.41 1.38 3.75
N THR A 40 -12.65 1.40 5.07
CA THR A 40 -13.45 2.46 5.71
C THR A 40 -12.64 3.43 6.56
N GLN A 41 -11.36 3.14 6.87
CA GLN A 41 -10.52 4.02 7.69
C GLN A 41 -9.22 4.39 6.97
N LEU A 42 -8.40 3.40 6.61
CA LEU A 42 -7.09 3.67 6.01
C LEU A 42 -7.22 4.33 4.63
N TYR A 43 -8.01 3.75 3.72
CA TYR A 43 -8.15 4.25 2.35
C TYR A 43 -8.75 5.67 2.32
N PRO A 44 -9.83 5.99 3.06
CA PRO A 44 -10.30 7.38 3.16
C PRO A 44 -9.27 8.34 3.77
N THR A 45 -8.54 7.90 4.81
CA THR A 45 -7.47 8.70 5.43
C THR A 45 -6.36 9.01 4.42
N TRP A 46 -5.96 8.01 3.63
CA TRP A 46 -4.94 8.16 2.59
C TRP A 46 -5.39 9.08 1.44
N ASN A 47 -6.69 9.17 1.17
CA ASN A 47 -7.23 10.10 0.18
C ASN A 47 -7.48 11.52 0.73
N SER A 48 -7.08 11.79 1.98
CA SER A 48 -7.17 13.12 2.60
C SER A 48 -5.81 13.83 2.61
N SER A 49 -5.78 15.04 3.17
CA SER A 49 -4.53 15.79 3.41
C SER A 49 -3.60 15.08 4.41
N LEU A 50 -4.07 14.10 5.18
CA LEU A 50 -3.25 13.39 6.17
C LEU A 50 -2.15 12.54 5.53
N LYS A 51 -2.28 12.13 4.26
CA LYS A 51 -1.29 11.28 3.60
C LYS A 51 0.12 11.90 3.53
N SER A 52 0.23 13.22 3.50
CA SER A 52 1.53 13.91 3.47
C SER A 52 2.31 13.76 4.77
N PHE A 53 1.64 13.37 5.86
CA PHE A 53 2.22 13.20 7.20
C PHE A 53 2.45 11.73 7.56
N ILE A 54 2.11 10.77 6.71
CA ILE A 54 2.18 9.34 7.01
C ILE A 54 3.30 8.70 6.19
N ASP A 55 4.13 7.90 6.87
CA ASP A 55 5.04 6.93 6.26
C ASP A 55 4.45 5.53 6.45
N LEU A 56 3.78 5.04 5.41
CA LEU A 56 2.92 3.85 5.47
C LEU A 56 3.66 2.59 5.06
N HIS A 57 3.58 1.56 5.89
CA HIS A 57 4.03 0.22 5.58
C HIS A 57 2.88 -0.78 5.69
N LEU A 58 2.68 -1.58 4.65
CA LEU A 58 1.61 -2.57 4.57
C LEU A 58 2.21 -3.98 4.62
N VAL A 59 1.67 -4.83 5.49
CA VAL A 59 2.15 -6.21 5.68
C VAL A 59 0.95 -7.18 5.64
N PRO A 60 0.61 -7.73 4.46
CA PRO A 60 -0.46 -8.72 4.32
C PRO A 60 0.03 -10.11 4.79
N PHE A 61 -0.14 -10.39 6.07
CA PHE A 61 0.24 -11.67 6.69
C PHE A 61 -0.70 -11.99 7.86
N GLY A 62 -0.81 -11.07 8.82
CA GLY A 62 -1.73 -11.17 9.96
C GLY A 62 -1.54 -12.45 10.77
N LYS A 63 -2.60 -13.25 10.92
CA LYS A 63 -2.60 -14.53 11.66
C LYS A 63 -2.11 -15.73 10.85
N SER A 64 -1.55 -15.52 9.67
CA SER A 64 -0.91 -16.60 8.91
C SER A 64 0.24 -17.20 9.73
N ASN A 65 0.53 -18.47 9.48
CA ASN A 65 1.71 -19.16 9.97
C ASN A 65 2.49 -19.73 8.79
N TYR A 66 3.75 -20.10 9.01
CA TYR A 66 4.57 -20.74 7.98
C TYR A 66 5.40 -21.88 8.57
N THR A 67 5.65 -22.87 7.72
CA THR A 67 6.64 -23.92 7.98
C THR A 67 7.75 -23.80 6.95
N ARG A 68 9.00 -23.78 7.41
CA ARG A 68 10.18 -23.80 6.52
C ARG A 68 10.60 -25.25 6.25
N MET A 69 10.72 -25.61 4.97
CA MET A 69 11.18 -26.93 4.51
C MET A 69 12.38 -26.73 3.58
N GLY A 70 13.60 -26.79 4.12
CA GLY A 70 14.80 -26.38 3.39
C GLY A 70 14.72 -24.90 3.01
N ASP A 71 14.85 -24.58 1.72
CA ASP A 71 14.72 -23.21 1.21
C ASP A 71 13.28 -22.82 0.83
N ASN A 72 12.33 -23.73 1.00
CA ASN A 72 10.92 -23.48 0.69
C ASN A 72 10.12 -23.11 1.94
N TYR A 73 9.05 -22.35 1.73
CA TYR A 73 8.09 -21.96 2.76
C TYR A 73 6.69 -22.44 2.36
N THR A 74 5.99 -23.08 3.29
CA THR A 74 4.56 -23.38 3.18
C THR A 74 3.80 -22.50 4.15
N PHE A 75 2.78 -21.80 3.67
CA PHE A 75 1.97 -20.89 4.47
C PHE A 75 0.63 -21.54 4.80
N ALA A 76 0.16 -21.33 6.03
CA ALA A 76 -1.17 -21.69 6.50
C ALA A 76 -1.88 -20.43 6.99
N CYS A 77 -3.03 -20.13 6.41
CA CYS A 77 -3.77 -18.91 6.69
C CYS A 77 -5.04 -19.20 7.49
N HIS A 78 -5.50 -18.22 8.27
CA HIS A 78 -6.63 -18.37 9.18
C HIS A 78 -7.95 -18.63 8.44
N HIS A 79 -8.13 -18.00 7.26
CA HIS A 79 -9.30 -18.18 6.41
C HIS A 79 -9.05 -19.08 5.18
N GLY A 80 -8.07 -19.99 5.28
CA GLY A 80 -7.79 -21.01 4.26
C GLY A 80 -7.00 -20.50 3.04
N GLU A 81 -6.94 -21.32 1.99
CA GLU A 81 -6.03 -21.09 0.86
C GLU A 81 -6.33 -19.79 0.08
N LYS A 82 -7.60 -19.39 -0.03
CA LYS A 82 -7.97 -18.13 -0.70
C LYS A 82 -7.35 -16.91 0.00
N GLU A 83 -7.22 -16.94 1.33
CA GLU A 83 -6.50 -15.90 2.08
C GLU A 83 -5.00 -15.95 1.82
N CYS A 84 -4.40 -17.14 1.76
CA CYS A 84 -2.98 -17.28 1.46
C CYS A 84 -2.65 -16.75 0.06
N VAL A 85 -3.50 -17.05 -0.94
CA VAL A 85 -3.40 -16.48 -2.28
C VAL A 85 -3.54 -14.96 -2.22
N GLY A 86 -4.56 -14.44 -1.50
CA GLY A 86 -4.78 -13.01 -1.37
C GLY A 86 -3.62 -12.27 -0.69
N ASN A 87 -3.09 -12.81 0.41
CA ASN A 87 -1.93 -12.26 1.11
C ASN A 87 -0.70 -12.22 0.19
N ARG A 88 -0.46 -13.31 -0.57
CA ARG A 88 0.64 -13.38 -1.54
C ARG A 88 0.48 -12.37 -2.66
N VAL A 89 -0.71 -12.26 -3.27
CA VAL A 89 -0.98 -11.29 -4.35
C VAL A 89 -0.71 -9.88 -3.88
N GLN A 90 -1.19 -9.51 -2.70
CA GLN A 90 -0.98 -8.18 -2.14
C GLN A 90 0.50 -7.93 -1.81
N ALA A 91 1.21 -8.92 -1.24
CA ALA A 91 2.65 -8.82 -1.01
C ALA A 91 3.43 -8.61 -2.33
N CYS A 92 3.10 -9.35 -3.39
CA CYS A 92 3.69 -9.16 -4.71
C CYS A 92 3.42 -7.77 -5.27
N ALA A 93 2.21 -7.25 -5.10
CA ALA A 93 1.87 -5.90 -5.58
C ALA A 93 2.68 -4.81 -4.87
N LEU A 94 2.90 -4.94 -3.56
CA LEU A 94 3.75 -4.02 -2.77
C LEU A 94 5.23 -4.05 -3.20
N GLU A 95 5.70 -5.17 -3.75
CA GLU A 95 7.05 -5.31 -4.27
C GLU A 95 7.20 -4.83 -5.72
N ILE A 96 6.20 -5.12 -6.57
CA ILE A 96 6.25 -4.82 -8.02
C ILE A 96 5.91 -3.35 -8.29
N ILE A 97 4.90 -2.79 -7.62
CA ILE A 97 4.56 -1.37 -7.77
C ILE A 97 5.67 -0.56 -7.10
N PRO A 98 6.27 0.44 -7.77
CA PRO A 98 7.35 1.24 -7.17
C PRO A 98 6.95 1.77 -5.79
N LYS A 99 7.85 1.66 -4.81
CA LYS A 99 7.62 2.17 -3.44
C LYS A 99 7.32 3.67 -3.39
N SER A 100 7.73 4.41 -4.42
CA SER A 100 7.40 5.83 -4.61
C SER A 100 5.94 6.08 -4.99
N ASP A 101 5.23 5.07 -5.52
CA ASP A 101 3.83 5.13 -5.94
C ASP A 101 2.91 4.45 -4.91
N MET A 102 2.93 4.99 -3.69
CA MET A 102 2.11 4.49 -2.59
C MET A 102 0.61 4.73 -2.84
N ASP A 103 0.25 5.73 -3.66
CA ASP A 103 -1.13 5.97 -4.08
C ASP A 103 -1.68 4.79 -4.90
N LEU A 104 -0.92 4.28 -5.88
CA LEU A 104 -1.31 3.11 -6.67
C LEU A 104 -1.38 1.84 -5.82
N GLN A 105 -0.39 1.59 -4.96
CA GLN A 105 -0.39 0.46 -4.03
C GLN A 105 -1.64 0.49 -3.12
N VAL A 106 -1.93 1.63 -2.49
CA VAL A 106 -3.08 1.78 -1.60
C VAL A 106 -4.40 1.57 -2.35
N LYS A 107 -4.54 2.14 -3.55
CA LYS A 107 -5.73 2.00 -4.40
C LYS A 107 -5.96 0.56 -4.85
N TYR A 108 -4.91 -0.11 -5.33
CA TYR A 108 -4.99 -1.49 -5.80
C TYR A 108 -5.42 -2.44 -4.67
N ILE A 109 -4.78 -2.33 -3.49
CA ILE A 109 -5.15 -3.14 -2.33
C ILE A 109 -6.59 -2.83 -1.87
N ASN A 110 -7.02 -1.56 -1.92
CA ASN A 110 -8.41 -1.22 -1.59
C ASN A 110 -9.42 -1.96 -2.48
N CYS A 111 -9.17 -2.03 -3.79
CA CYS A 111 -10.01 -2.81 -4.71
C CYS A 111 -10.03 -4.29 -4.31
N LEU A 112 -8.85 -4.90 -4.11
CA LEU A 112 -8.75 -6.31 -3.73
C LEU A 112 -9.52 -6.61 -2.44
N MET A 113 -9.33 -5.78 -1.42
CA MET A 113 -9.99 -5.92 -0.12
C MET A 113 -11.52 -5.76 -0.24
N SER A 114 -11.98 -4.83 -1.08
CA SER A 114 -13.42 -4.58 -1.31
C SER A 114 -14.13 -5.73 -2.03
N MET A 115 -13.42 -6.43 -2.92
CA MET A 115 -13.97 -7.54 -3.71
C MET A 115 -13.67 -8.92 -3.12
N SER A 116 -12.83 -9.02 -2.09
CA SER A 116 -12.32 -10.27 -1.52
C SER A 116 -13.40 -11.26 -1.04
N LYS A 117 -14.56 -10.75 -0.63
CA LYS A 117 -15.72 -11.52 -0.15
C LYS A 117 -16.74 -11.87 -1.24
N SER A 118 -16.45 -11.62 -2.52
CA SER A 118 -17.31 -12.09 -3.60
C SER A 118 -17.48 -13.62 -3.50
N SER A 119 -18.66 -14.11 -3.90
CA SER A 119 -18.97 -15.55 -3.94
C SER A 119 -18.18 -16.31 -5.00
N GLU A 120 -17.33 -15.63 -5.76
CA GLU A 120 -16.42 -16.26 -6.71
C GLU A 120 -15.26 -16.91 -5.93
N ASP A 121 -14.92 -18.14 -6.29
CA ASP A 121 -13.79 -18.85 -5.66
C ASP A 121 -12.43 -18.24 -6.04
N VAL A 122 -12.39 -17.38 -7.05
CA VAL A 122 -11.18 -16.73 -7.57
C VAL A 122 -10.93 -15.41 -6.85
N TYR A 123 -9.68 -15.15 -6.48
CA TYR A 123 -9.26 -13.87 -5.91
C TYR A 123 -9.27 -12.77 -7.01
N PRO A 124 -9.76 -11.53 -6.74
CA PRO A 124 -10.07 -10.53 -7.77
C PRO A 124 -8.85 -9.82 -8.39
N THR A 125 -7.70 -10.50 -8.49
CA THR A 125 -6.41 -9.97 -8.91
C THR A 125 -6.47 -9.23 -10.24
N LYS A 126 -7.06 -9.86 -11.26
CA LYS A 126 -7.13 -9.30 -12.62
C LYS A 126 -8.09 -8.12 -12.71
N ALA A 127 -9.29 -8.26 -12.16
CA ALA A 127 -10.30 -7.20 -12.17
C ALA A 127 -9.74 -5.91 -11.54
N CYS A 128 -9.07 -6.02 -10.39
CA CYS A 128 -8.45 -4.87 -9.75
C CYS A 128 -7.22 -4.34 -10.50
N ALA A 129 -6.48 -5.20 -11.21
CA ALA A 129 -5.31 -4.76 -11.98
C ALA A 129 -5.79 -3.92 -13.18
N ASP A 130 -6.83 -4.39 -13.86
CA ASP A 130 -7.48 -3.68 -14.95
C ASP A 130 -8.09 -2.34 -14.45
N GLU A 131 -8.74 -2.33 -13.28
CA GLU A 131 -9.33 -1.11 -12.68
C GLU A 131 -8.30 0.00 -12.44
N VAL A 132 -7.12 -0.37 -11.95
CA VAL A 132 -6.05 0.59 -11.68
C VAL A 132 -5.06 0.75 -12.84
N LYS A 133 -5.29 0.04 -13.96
CA LYS A 133 -4.41 -0.02 -15.14
C LYS A 133 -3.01 -0.56 -14.85
N LEU A 134 -2.88 -1.41 -13.83
CA LEU A 134 -1.62 -2.05 -13.46
C LEU A 134 -1.17 -2.99 -14.60
N GLY A 135 0.01 -2.73 -15.17
CA GLY A 135 0.59 -3.54 -16.24
C GLY A 135 0.50 -2.93 -17.64
N ALA A 136 -0.34 -1.91 -17.87
CA ALA A 136 -0.31 -1.15 -19.12
C ALA A 136 1.00 -0.36 -19.29
N ASP A 137 1.60 0.06 -18.16
CA ASP A 137 2.80 0.90 -18.12
C ASP A 137 4.09 0.08 -17.87
N MET A 138 3.96 -1.21 -17.57
CA MET A 138 5.10 -2.12 -17.38
C MET A 138 5.62 -2.72 -18.71
N GLY A 139 4.92 -2.45 -19.82
CA GLY A 139 5.25 -2.95 -21.17
C GLY A 139 6.29 -2.15 -21.95
N GLU A 140 6.84 -1.06 -21.39
CA GLU A 140 7.86 -0.22 -22.06
C GLU A 140 9.30 -0.44 -21.55
N LYS A 141 9.53 -1.48 -20.76
CA LYS A 141 10.89 -1.86 -20.31
C LYS A 141 11.27 -3.24 -20.82
N ASN A 142 11.41 -3.37 -22.15
CA ASN A 142 12.24 -4.37 -22.80
C ASN A 142 13.24 -3.67 -23.70
#